data_AF-Q22285-F1
#
_entry.id   AF-Q22285-F1
#
_cell.length_a   1.000
_cell.length_b   1.000
_cell.length_c   1.000
_cell.angle_alpha   90.00
_cell.angle_beta   90.00
_cell.angle_gamma   90.00
#
_symmetry.space_group_name_H-M   'P 1'
#
loop_
_entity.id
_entity.type
_entity.pdbx_description
1 polymer ?
#
loop_
_entity_poly.entity_id
_entity_poly.type
_entity_poly.pdbx_seq_one_letter_code
_entity_poly.pdbx_strand_id
1 'polypeptide(L)'
;MNKLFVLLIALLGLTAAMRDQSIAVKGRLLCGNGPAANVRVKLWEEDTGPDPDDLLDQGYTDANGEFSLQGGTAELTPIDPVFKVYHKCDDSKLKPGARKVKLALPKSYITSGKVAKKTFDIGVLNLETVFAKEERELLVSRRRRGGFNADYMDPDNSEKDQSKSSEESEDKEKTVETF
;
A
#
# COMPACT_ATOMS: atom_id res chain seq x y z
N MET A 1 -0.85 -3.87 -46.45
CA MET A 1 -0.49 -3.58 -45.05
C MET A 1 -0.49 -4.91 -44.30
N ASN A 2 0.68 -5.37 -43.89
CA ASN A 2 0.87 -6.63 -43.17
C ASN A 2 0.07 -6.61 -41.86
N LYS A 3 -0.84 -7.57 -41.68
CA LYS A 3 -1.65 -7.71 -40.45
C LYS A 3 -0.78 -7.77 -39.20
N LEU A 4 0.41 -8.36 -39.32
CA LEU A 4 1.43 -8.42 -38.26
C LEU A 4 1.89 -7.02 -37.79
N PHE A 5 2.03 -6.05 -38.69
CA PHE A 5 2.49 -4.70 -38.34
C PHE A 5 1.38 -3.89 -37.69
N VAL A 6 0.13 -4.06 -38.14
CA VAL A 6 -1.03 -3.48 -37.45
C VAL A 6 -1.16 -4.04 -36.04
N LEU A 7 -0.94 -5.35 -35.86
CA LEU A 7 -0.91 -5.99 -34.53
C LEU A 7 0.22 -5.43 -33.66
N LEU A 8 1.42 -5.26 -34.23
CA LEU A 8 2.58 -4.69 -33.52
C LEU A 8 2.33 -3.25 -33.06
N ILE A 9 1.75 -2.41 -33.93
CA ILE A 9 1.38 -1.03 -33.58
C ILE A 9 0.31 -1.02 -32.49
N ALA A 10 -0.70 -1.89 -32.59
CA ALA A 10 -1.75 -1.98 -31.57
C ALA A 10 -1.18 -2.40 -30.21
N LEU A 11 -0.27 -3.38 -30.18
CA LEU A 11 0.39 -3.82 -28.96
C LEU A 11 1.27 -2.72 -28.35
N LEU A 12 2.02 -1.99 -29.18
CA LEU A 12 2.83 -0.85 -28.75
C LEU A 12 1.98 0.32 -28.22
N GLY A 13 0.81 0.56 -28.82
CA GLY A 13 -0.14 1.55 -28.32
C GLY A 13 -0.72 1.19 -26.95
N LEU A 14 -0.89 -0.10 -26.68
CA LEU A 14 -1.37 -0.60 -25.38
C LEU A 14 -0.33 -0.40 -24.28
N THR A 15 0.94 -0.68 -24.54
CA THR A 15 2.01 -0.47 -23.54
C THR A 15 2.22 1.00 -23.23
N ALA A 16 2.06 1.89 -24.22
CA ALA A 16 2.11 3.34 -24.02
C ALA A 16 0.91 3.92 -23.25
N ALA A 17 -0.17 3.13 -23.07
CA ALA A 17 -1.36 3.57 -22.35
C ALA A 17 -1.28 3.33 -20.83
N MET A 18 -0.34 2.51 -20.34
CA MET A 18 -0.06 2.40 -18.91
C MET A 18 0.45 3.75 -18.37
N ARG A 19 -0.13 4.19 -17.26
CA ARG A 19 0.19 5.49 -16.67
C ARG A 19 0.62 5.29 -15.23
N ASP A 20 1.74 5.90 -14.87
CA ASP A 20 2.13 6.03 -13.47
C ASP A 20 1.10 6.91 -12.75
N GLN A 21 0.57 6.39 -11.65
CA GLN A 21 -0.34 7.09 -10.75
C GLN A 21 0.16 6.94 -9.32
N SER A 22 -0.06 7.97 -8.51
CA SER A 22 0.41 8.00 -7.13
C SER A 22 -0.56 8.72 -6.22
N ILE A 23 -0.50 8.35 -4.94
CA ILE A 23 -1.28 8.99 -3.88
C ILE A 23 -0.47 8.99 -2.59
N ALA A 24 -0.67 10.03 -1.78
CA ALA A 24 -0.14 10.12 -0.44
C ALA A 24 -1.26 10.40 0.57
N VAL A 25 -1.16 9.79 1.75
CA VAL A 25 -2.09 9.99 2.87
C VAL A 25 -1.30 10.21 4.15
N LYS A 26 -1.77 11.12 5.00
CA LYS A 26 -1.25 11.33 6.35
C LYS A 26 -2.37 11.52 7.34
N GLY A 27 -2.06 11.38 8.62
CA GLY A 27 -2.98 11.71 9.70
C GLY A 27 -2.47 11.22 11.05
N ARG A 28 -3.38 11.18 12.03
CA ARG A 28 -3.09 10.76 13.39
C ARG A 28 -4.15 9.81 13.92
N LEU A 29 -3.71 8.73 14.56
CA LEU A 29 -4.58 7.74 15.19
C LEU A 29 -4.51 7.88 16.71
N LEU A 30 -5.68 7.81 17.35
CA LEU A 30 -5.85 7.82 18.80
C LEU A 30 -6.43 6.49 19.28
N CYS A 31 -6.15 6.14 20.54
CA CYS A 31 -6.82 5.09 21.26
C CYS A 31 -7.32 5.68 22.59
N GLY A 32 -8.61 6.02 22.62
CA GLY A 32 -9.18 6.79 23.70
C GLY A 32 -8.57 8.19 23.76
N ASN A 33 -8.09 8.57 24.94
CA ASN A 33 -7.50 9.88 25.17
C ASN A 33 -6.01 9.96 24.80
N GLY A 34 -5.40 8.86 24.35
CA GLY A 34 -3.97 8.77 24.07
C GLY A 34 -3.65 8.53 22.59
N PRO A 35 -2.40 8.80 22.16
CA PRO A 35 -1.93 8.45 20.81
C PRO A 35 -1.91 6.92 20.63
N ALA A 36 -2.38 6.44 19.49
CA ALA A 36 -2.28 5.04 19.12
C ALA A 36 -0.92 4.79 18.44
N ALA A 37 0.11 4.61 19.24
CA ALA A 37 1.47 4.33 18.77
C ALA A 37 1.65 2.88 18.29
N ASN A 38 2.57 2.68 17.35
CA ASN A 38 2.94 1.37 16.80
C ASN A 38 1.74 0.59 16.21
N VAL A 39 0.79 1.30 15.61
CA VAL A 39 -0.34 0.73 14.88
C VAL A 39 0.07 0.52 13.43
N ARG A 40 -0.12 -0.70 12.94
CA ARG A 40 0.17 -1.03 11.54
C ARG A 40 -0.83 -0.35 10.62
N VAL A 41 -0.31 0.35 9.63
CA VAL A 41 -1.08 1.03 8.59
C VAL A 41 -0.58 0.60 7.22
N LYS A 42 -1.50 0.47 6.26
CA LYS A 42 -1.17 0.11 4.88
C LYS A 42 -1.97 0.96 3.90
N LEU A 43 -1.34 1.35 2.82
CA LEU A 43 -1.93 2.00 1.67
C LEU A 43 -1.98 0.98 0.53
N TRP A 44 -3.18 0.68 0.08
CA TRP A 44 -3.45 -0.29 -0.97
C TRP A 44 -4.09 0.41 -2.15
N GLU A 45 -3.88 -0.17 -3.30
CA GLU A 45 -4.76 -0.10 -4.44
C GLU A 45 -5.68 -1.34 -4.40
N GLU A 46 -6.95 -1.17 -4.79
CA GLU A 46 -7.91 -2.27 -4.80
C GLU A 46 -8.67 -2.30 -6.13
N ASP A 47 -8.25 -3.20 -6.99
CA ASP A 47 -8.84 -3.39 -8.29
C ASP A 47 -10.18 -4.11 -8.29
N THR A 48 -11.03 -3.73 -9.24
CA THR A 48 -12.21 -4.52 -9.62
C THR A 48 -11.92 -5.25 -10.93
N GLY A 49 -11.25 -6.40 -10.87
CA GLY A 49 -10.88 -7.09 -12.10
C GLY A 49 -10.01 -8.33 -11.93
N PRO A 50 -9.36 -8.77 -13.02
CA PRO A 50 -8.34 -9.83 -12.98
C PRO A 50 -6.99 -9.33 -12.42
N ASP A 51 -6.82 -8.02 -12.29
CA ASP A 51 -5.64 -7.39 -11.71
C ASP A 51 -5.68 -7.57 -10.19
N PRO A 52 -4.58 -8.02 -9.55
CA PRO A 52 -4.55 -8.22 -8.10
C PRO A 52 -4.32 -6.90 -7.36
N ASP A 53 -4.96 -6.73 -6.20
CA ASP A 53 -4.71 -5.60 -5.29
C ASP A 53 -3.21 -5.35 -5.03
N ASP A 54 -2.75 -4.13 -5.30
CA ASP A 54 -1.37 -3.71 -5.11
C ASP A 54 -1.14 -3.05 -3.74
N LEU A 55 -0.08 -3.46 -3.03
CA LEU A 55 0.40 -2.72 -1.85
C LEU A 55 1.26 -1.55 -2.31
N LEU A 56 0.75 -0.33 -2.10
CA LEU A 56 1.44 0.89 -2.48
C LEU A 56 2.49 1.31 -1.45
N ASP A 57 2.15 1.22 -0.17
CA ASP A 57 3.05 1.56 0.94
C ASP A 57 2.54 0.96 2.27
N GLN A 58 3.43 0.81 3.24
CA GLN A 58 3.07 0.36 4.59
C GLN A 58 3.99 0.95 5.66
N GLY A 59 3.46 1.06 6.87
CA GLY A 59 4.25 1.56 7.99
C GLY A 59 3.56 1.34 9.34
N TYR A 60 4.09 2.01 10.34
CA TYR A 60 3.55 2.05 11.69
C TYR A 60 3.39 3.49 12.13
N THR A 61 2.36 3.76 12.92
CA THR A 61 2.23 5.06 13.58
C THR A 61 3.37 5.28 14.58
N ASP A 62 3.83 6.52 14.67
CA ASP A 62 4.90 6.92 15.59
C ASP A 62 4.41 7.04 17.05
N ALA A 63 5.27 7.57 17.94
CA ALA A 63 4.93 7.77 19.35
C ALA A 63 3.76 8.75 19.58
N ASN A 64 3.51 9.65 18.63
CA ASN A 64 2.39 10.60 18.65
C ASN A 64 1.12 10.03 17.99
N GLY A 65 1.19 8.82 17.42
CA GLY A 65 0.11 8.21 16.66
C GLY A 65 0.05 8.73 15.22
N GLU A 66 1.04 9.49 14.76
CA GLU A 66 1.09 10.07 13.42
C GLU A 66 1.61 9.06 12.40
N PHE A 67 1.14 9.17 11.17
CA PHE A 67 1.62 8.40 10.04
C PHE A 67 1.61 9.25 8.76
N SER A 68 2.49 8.88 7.83
CA SER A 68 2.51 9.40 6.46
C SER A 68 2.90 8.26 5.55
N LEU A 69 2.02 7.92 4.60
CA LEU A 69 2.25 6.89 3.60
C LEU A 69 2.14 7.49 2.21
N GLN A 70 2.94 7.01 1.27
CA GLN A 70 2.89 7.39 -0.12
C GLN A 70 3.36 6.25 -1.01
N GLY A 71 2.61 5.99 -2.07
CA GLY A 71 3.03 5.04 -3.09
C GLY A 71 2.45 5.37 -4.45
N GLY A 72 2.93 4.65 -5.45
CA GLY A 72 2.44 4.75 -6.81
C GLY A 72 2.60 3.43 -7.54
N THR A 73 1.71 3.21 -8.51
CA THR A 73 1.68 2.02 -9.36
C THR A 73 1.42 2.45 -10.80
N ALA A 74 1.74 1.56 -11.74
CA ALA A 74 1.55 1.79 -13.16
C ALA A 74 0.29 1.03 -13.62
N GLU A 75 -0.77 1.77 -13.87
CA GLU A 75 -2.08 1.20 -14.20
C GLU A 75 -2.69 1.84 -15.44
N LEU A 76 -3.57 1.09 -16.10
CA LEU A 76 -4.34 1.59 -17.25
C LEU A 76 -5.54 2.43 -16.79
N THR A 77 -6.22 1.99 -15.74
CA THR A 77 -7.39 2.63 -15.15
C THR A 77 -7.02 3.52 -13.96
N PRO A 78 -7.87 4.47 -13.54
CA PRO A 78 -7.62 5.22 -12.32
C PRO A 78 -7.62 4.32 -11.09
N ILE A 79 -6.53 4.35 -10.31
CA ILE A 79 -6.34 3.53 -9.11
C ILE A 79 -7.51 3.71 -8.12
N ASP A 80 -7.76 2.68 -7.30
CA ASP A 80 -8.78 2.68 -6.26
C ASP A 80 -8.14 2.65 -4.85
N PRO A 81 -7.66 3.80 -4.35
CA PRO A 81 -6.80 3.83 -3.17
C PRO A 81 -7.55 3.61 -1.87
N VAL A 82 -7.05 2.68 -1.06
CA VAL A 82 -7.63 2.27 0.22
C VAL A 82 -6.59 2.31 1.33
N PHE A 83 -6.89 3.07 2.37
CA PHE A 83 -6.12 3.10 3.61
C PHE A 83 -6.67 2.06 4.60
N LYS A 84 -5.80 1.14 5.06
CA LYS A 84 -6.15 0.06 5.99
C LYS A 84 -5.39 0.23 7.30
N VAL A 85 -6.09 0.14 8.43
CA VAL A 85 -5.52 0.21 9.78
C VAL A 85 -5.74 -1.10 10.51
N TYR A 86 -4.67 -1.63 11.12
CA TYR A 86 -4.68 -2.89 11.86
C TYR A 86 -4.32 -2.64 13.32
N HIS A 87 -5.30 -2.74 14.22
CA HIS A 87 -5.12 -2.35 15.61
C HIS A 87 -5.78 -3.31 16.61
N LYS A 88 -5.44 -3.11 17.88
CA LYS A 88 -6.04 -3.81 19.04
C LYS A 88 -6.61 -2.84 20.07
N CYS A 89 -6.82 -1.58 19.68
CA CYS A 89 -7.47 -0.58 20.53
C CYS A 89 -8.90 -1.02 20.89
N ASP A 90 -9.25 -0.89 22.16
CA ASP A 90 -10.53 -1.37 22.75
C ASP A 90 -10.93 -2.78 22.29
N ASP A 91 -9.94 -3.66 22.14
CA ASP A 91 -10.16 -5.04 21.74
C ASP A 91 -9.84 -6.00 22.88
N SER A 92 -10.67 -7.03 23.02
CA SER A 92 -10.45 -8.04 24.05
C SER A 92 -9.20 -8.85 23.73
N LYS A 93 -8.27 -8.95 24.69
CA LYS A 93 -7.03 -9.75 24.57
C LYS A 93 -7.28 -11.23 24.23
N LEU A 94 -8.50 -11.72 24.47
CA LEU A 94 -8.90 -13.10 24.19
C LEU A 94 -9.30 -13.33 22.73
N LYS A 95 -9.61 -12.28 21.96
CA LYS A 95 -10.00 -12.42 20.56
C LYS A 95 -8.75 -12.56 19.69
N PRO A 96 -8.65 -13.59 18.83
CA PRO A 96 -7.53 -13.72 17.92
C PRO A 96 -7.59 -12.63 16.83
N GLY A 97 -6.42 -12.25 16.31
CA GLY A 97 -6.28 -11.26 15.25
C GLY A 97 -6.27 -9.80 15.70
N ALA A 98 -6.41 -8.91 14.72
CA ALA A 98 -6.51 -7.47 14.90
C ALA A 98 -7.80 -6.94 14.23
N ARG A 99 -8.34 -5.85 14.77
CA ARG A 99 -9.38 -5.04 14.14
C ARG A 99 -8.81 -4.43 12.85
N LYS A 100 -9.52 -4.56 11.73
CA LYS A 100 -9.15 -4.04 10.42
C LYS A 100 -10.15 -2.99 9.98
N VAL A 101 -9.73 -1.73 10.01
CA VAL A 101 -10.49 -0.59 9.47
C VAL A 101 -10.07 -0.37 8.02
N LYS A 102 -11.03 -0.16 7.13
CA LYS A 102 -10.83 0.05 5.70
C LYS A 102 -11.49 1.37 5.28
N LEU A 103 -10.69 2.33 4.82
CA LEU A 103 -11.13 3.66 4.43
C LEU A 103 -10.72 3.94 2.99
N ALA A 104 -11.69 4.14 2.11
CA ALA A 104 -11.42 4.58 0.74
C ALA A 104 -10.93 6.03 0.75
N LEU A 105 -9.88 6.30 -0.01
CA LEU A 105 -9.34 7.65 -0.16
C LEU A 105 -9.99 8.34 -1.38
N PRO A 106 -10.12 9.68 -1.37
CA PRO A 106 -10.78 10.36 -2.48
C PRO A 106 -9.93 10.29 -3.76
N LYS A 107 -10.52 9.82 -4.85
CA LYS A 107 -9.86 9.76 -6.18
C LYS A 107 -9.31 11.12 -6.65
N SER A 108 -9.89 12.21 -6.16
CA SER A 108 -9.39 13.57 -6.43
C SER A 108 -7.99 13.84 -5.90
N TYR A 109 -7.41 12.99 -5.05
CA TYR A 109 -6.03 13.11 -4.55
C TYR A 109 -5.00 12.28 -5.34
N ILE A 110 -5.44 11.42 -6.27
CA ILE A 110 -4.56 10.71 -7.19
C ILE A 110 -3.86 11.73 -8.10
N THR A 111 -2.57 11.52 -8.34
CA THR A 111 -1.76 12.36 -9.23
C THR A 111 -1.02 11.53 -10.26
N SER A 112 -0.84 12.11 -11.46
CA SER A 112 -0.03 11.48 -12.51
C SER A 112 1.47 11.57 -12.19
N GLY A 113 2.16 10.44 -12.41
CA GLY A 113 3.56 10.23 -12.10
C GLY A 113 3.77 9.33 -10.89
N LYS A 114 5.01 8.87 -10.71
CA LYS A 114 5.41 7.93 -9.64
C LYS A 114 5.39 8.52 -8.23
N VAL A 115 5.41 9.85 -8.12
CA VAL A 115 5.51 10.58 -6.85
C VAL A 115 4.26 11.45 -6.69
N ALA A 116 3.61 11.32 -5.54
CA ALA A 116 2.37 12.04 -5.25
C ALA A 116 2.66 13.55 -5.15
N LYS A 117 1.89 14.37 -5.87
CA LYS A 117 2.06 15.85 -5.86
C LYS A 117 1.27 16.53 -4.74
N LYS A 118 0.38 15.79 -4.08
CA LYS A 118 -0.45 16.25 -2.97
C LYS A 118 -0.69 15.12 -2.00
N THR A 119 -0.87 15.48 -0.74
CA THR A 119 -1.13 14.53 0.34
C THR A 119 -2.53 14.75 0.86
N PHE A 120 -3.32 13.68 0.95
CA PHE A 120 -4.61 13.71 1.62
C PHE A 120 -4.39 13.63 3.14
N ASP A 121 -4.88 14.61 3.87
CA ASP A 121 -4.88 14.59 5.34
C ASP A 121 -6.22 14.02 5.83
N ILE A 122 -6.19 12.82 6.42
CA ILE A 122 -7.39 12.18 6.97
C ILE A 122 -7.80 12.78 8.31
N GLY A 123 -6.96 13.64 8.90
CA GLY A 123 -7.17 14.23 10.21
C GLY A 123 -6.85 13.27 11.36
N VAL A 124 -7.65 13.37 12.42
CA VAL A 124 -7.46 12.60 13.65
C VAL A 124 -8.59 11.58 13.81
N LEU A 125 -8.24 10.29 13.90
CA LEU A 125 -9.20 9.19 14.05
C LEU A 125 -9.00 8.48 15.40
N ASN A 126 -10.06 8.39 16.21
CA ASN A 126 -10.04 7.57 17.43
C ASN A 126 -10.51 6.15 17.12
N LEU A 127 -9.60 5.18 17.30
CA LEU A 127 -9.79 3.77 17.01
C LEU A 127 -10.68 3.02 18.02
N GLU A 128 -11.10 3.67 19.12
CA GLU A 128 -12.22 3.15 19.94
C GLU A 128 -13.53 3.16 19.16
N THR A 129 -13.67 4.08 18.20
CA THR A 129 -14.84 4.12 17.31
C THR A 129 -14.92 2.83 16.52
N VAL A 130 -16.12 2.25 16.46
CA VAL A 130 -16.39 1.11 15.58
C VAL A 130 -16.75 1.65 14.20
N PHE A 131 -15.92 1.36 13.21
CA PHE A 131 -16.15 1.80 11.84
C PHE A 131 -17.16 0.89 11.14
N ALA A 132 -17.96 1.45 10.23
CA ALA A 132 -18.87 0.64 9.43
C ALA A 132 -18.08 -0.36 8.58
N LYS A 133 -18.54 -1.62 8.53
CA LYS A 133 -17.88 -2.73 7.81
C LYS A 133 -16.45 -3.04 8.30
N GLU A 134 -16.14 -2.72 9.56
CA GLU A 134 -14.89 -3.15 10.16
C GLU A 134 -14.80 -4.68 10.23
N GLU A 135 -13.63 -5.23 9.87
CA GLU A 135 -13.38 -6.66 9.83
C GLU A 135 -12.33 -7.07 10.86
N ARG A 136 -12.04 -8.37 10.97
CA ARG A 136 -10.92 -8.89 11.76
C ARG A 136 -9.95 -9.64 10.88
N GLU A 137 -8.66 -9.33 11.00
CA GLU A 137 -7.60 -10.08 10.34
C GLU A 137 -6.88 -10.98 11.35
N LEU A 138 -6.90 -12.29 11.10
CA LEU A 138 -6.15 -13.26 11.90
C LEU A 138 -4.66 -13.20 11.52
N LEU A 139 -3.85 -12.69 12.43
CA LEU A 139 -2.39 -12.84 12.36
C LEU A 139 -2.04 -14.30 12.72
N VAL A 140 -2.15 -15.21 11.76
CA VAL A 140 -1.67 -16.58 11.93
C VAL A 140 -0.14 -16.54 11.83
N SER A 141 0.57 -16.73 12.93
CA SER A 141 2.03 -16.90 12.89
C SER A 141 2.34 -18.15 12.05
N ARG A 142 3.00 -17.96 10.91
CA ARG A 142 3.16 -19.00 9.89
C ARG A 142 4.23 -20.04 10.22
N ARG A 143 4.61 -20.22 11.49
CA ARG A 143 5.53 -21.30 11.89
C ARG A 143 4.96 -22.70 11.62
N ARG A 144 3.65 -22.84 11.31
CA ARG A 144 3.01 -24.16 11.07
C ARG A 144 2.40 -24.41 9.69
N ARG A 145 2.41 -23.48 8.74
CA ARG A 145 1.86 -23.75 7.39
C ARG A 145 2.70 -23.07 6.31
N GLY A 146 3.77 -23.75 5.89
CA GLY A 146 4.46 -23.43 4.64
C GLY A 146 3.42 -23.37 3.52
N GLY A 147 3.22 -22.19 2.95
CA GLY A 147 2.24 -21.92 1.91
C GLY A 147 2.67 -20.70 1.11
N PHE A 148 2.25 -20.65 -0.14
CA PHE A 148 2.89 -19.98 -1.27
C PHE A 148 2.92 -18.43 -1.27
N ASN A 149 2.41 -17.76 -0.23
CA ASN A 149 2.46 -16.28 -0.09
C ASN A 149 3.14 -15.90 1.24
N ALA A 150 4.28 -16.53 1.54
CA ALA A 150 5.01 -16.37 2.79
C ALA A 150 5.67 -15.00 2.94
N ASP A 151 6.02 -14.40 1.81
CA ASP A 151 6.99 -13.31 1.77
C ASP A 151 6.35 -11.92 1.95
N TYR A 152 5.02 -11.83 1.79
CA TYR A 152 4.29 -10.56 1.72
C TYR A 152 3.84 -9.97 3.07
N MET A 153 4.01 -10.70 4.17
CA MET A 153 3.50 -10.32 5.50
C MET A 153 4.58 -10.30 6.59
N ASP A 154 5.82 -10.57 6.23
CA ASP A 154 6.95 -10.55 7.15
C ASP A 154 7.66 -9.18 7.08
N PRO A 155 7.60 -8.34 8.14
CA PRO A 155 8.35 -7.08 8.16
C PRO A 155 9.85 -7.30 7.93
N ASP A 156 10.42 -8.43 8.38
CA ASP A 156 11.83 -8.77 8.19
C ASP A 156 12.16 -9.05 6.71
N ASN A 157 11.15 -9.35 5.88
CA ASN A 157 11.33 -9.53 4.44
C ASN A 157 11.14 -8.23 3.66
N SER A 158 10.31 -7.29 4.14
CA SER A 158 10.22 -5.95 3.54
C SER A 158 11.54 -5.17 3.64
N GLU A 159 12.33 -5.41 4.69
CA GLU A 159 13.70 -4.88 4.80
C GLU A 159 14.65 -5.50 3.76
N LYS A 160 14.46 -6.78 3.43
CA LYS A 160 15.25 -7.46 2.37
C LYS A 160 14.87 -7.00 0.97
N ASP A 161 13.60 -6.72 0.71
CA ASP A 161 13.17 -6.17 -0.58
C ASP A 161 13.68 -4.72 -0.74
N GLN A 162 13.73 -3.94 0.34
CA GLN A 162 14.39 -2.65 0.35
C GLN A 162 15.89 -2.78 0.05
N SER A 163 16.62 -3.70 0.71
CA SER A 163 18.05 -3.90 0.43
C SER A 163 18.32 -4.33 -1.02
N LYS A 164 17.44 -5.16 -1.59
CA LYS A 164 17.54 -5.59 -2.99
C LYS A 164 17.27 -4.45 -3.98
N SER A 165 16.32 -3.56 -3.67
CA SER A 165 16.04 -2.39 -4.51
C SER A 165 17.16 -1.34 -4.45
N SER A 166 17.84 -1.19 -3.31
CA SER A 166 19.07 -0.38 -3.22
C SER A 166 20.22 -0.99 -4.02
N GLU A 167 20.40 -2.31 -3.99
CA GLU A 167 21.44 -2.99 -4.79
C GLU A 167 21.17 -2.85 -6.31
N GLU A 168 19.91 -2.97 -6.76
CA GLU A 168 19.57 -2.83 -8.19
C GLU A 168 19.68 -1.38 -8.70
N SER A 169 19.48 -0.38 -7.82
CA SER A 169 19.71 1.02 -8.17
C SER A 169 21.21 1.35 -8.25
N GLU A 170 22.03 0.80 -7.36
CA GLU A 170 23.50 0.93 -7.44
C GLU A 170 24.09 0.25 -8.68
N ASP A 171 23.57 -0.91 -9.10
CA ASP A 171 24.03 -1.60 -10.31
C ASP A 171 23.62 -0.87 -11.62
N LYS A 172 22.45 -0.22 -11.62
CA LYS A 172 22.04 0.65 -12.74
C LYS A 172 22.88 1.93 -12.81
N GLU A 173 23.31 2.47 -11.69
CA GLU A 173 24.18 3.65 -11.68
C GLU A 173 25.60 3.32 -12.21
N LYS A 174 26.16 2.15 -11.85
CA LYS A 174 27.44 1.69 -12.41
C LYS A 174 27.44 1.41 -13.91
N THR A 175 26.30 0.95 -14.46
CA THR A 175 26.20 0.68 -15.90
C THR A 175 26.05 1.95 -16.75
N VAL A 176 25.61 3.06 -16.16
CA VAL A 176 25.52 4.36 -16.85
C VAL A 176 26.88 5.06 -16.94
N GLU A 177 27.80 4.84 -15.99
CA GLU A 177 29.16 5.42 -16.03
C GLU A 177 30.15 4.67 -16.95
N THR A 178 29.75 3.54 -17.54
CA THR A 178 30.56 2.81 -18.54
C THR A 178 30.02 3.00 -19.96
N PHE A 179 30.02 4.24 -20.45
CA PHE A 179 29.92 4.62 -21.87
C PHE A 179 30.74 5.89 -22.12
#